data_AF-A0A3D5UKY7-F1
#
_entry.id   AF-A0A3D5UKY7-F1
#
_cell.length_a   1.000
_cell.length_b   1.000
_cell.length_c   1.000
_cell.angle_alpha   90.00
_cell.angle_beta   90.00
_cell.angle_gamma   90.00
#
_symmetry.space_group_name_H-M   'P 1'
#
loop_
_entity.id
_entity.type
_entity.pdbx_description
1 polymer ?
#
loop_
_entity_poly.entity_id
_entity_poly.type
_entity_poly.pdbx_seq_one_letter_code
_entity_poly.pdbx_strand_id
1 'polypeptide(L)' 'MITIKFTFDDQPERVVQTAEHQNLLDICRKNGIGVDAPCNGNGTCGKCLVKIVDGYANKRGSQGTI' A
#
# COMPACT_ATOMS: atom_id res chain seq x y z
N MET A 1 -16.30 -4.16 -2.22
CA MET A 1 -15.69 -2.81 -2.28
C MET A 1 -15.04 -2.56 -0.93
N ILE A 2 -13.74 -2.33 -0.90
CA ILE A 2 -12.93 -2.18 0.32
C ILE A 2 -12.56 -0.70 0.46
N THR A 3 -12.57 -0.21 1.70
CA THR A 3 -12.07 1.13 2.02
C THR A 3 -10.71 1.02 2.69
N ILE A 4 -9.73 1.79 2.20
CA ILE A 4 -8.38 1.83 2.74
C ILE A 4 -8.09 3.26 3.21
N LYS A 5 -7.61 3.39 4.44
CA LYS A 5 -7.16 4.67 5.01
C LYS A 5 -5.63 4.69 5.05
N PHE A 6 -5.04 5.68 4.39
CA PHE A 6 -3.62 5.98 4.47
C PHE A 6 -3.40 7.12 5.45
N THR A 7 -2.46 6.91 6.37
CA THR A 7 -2.01 7.91 7.34
C THR A 7 -0.54 8.17 7.08
N PHE A 8 -0.18 9.44 7.05
CA PHE A 8 1.19 9.93 6.84
C PHE A 8 1.53 10.87 8.01
N ASP A 9 2.80 10.95 8.37
CA ASP A 9 3.23 11.85 9.44
C ASP A 9 3.14 13.33 9.01
N ASP A 10 3.51 13.63 7.76
CA ASP A 10 3.59 14.99 7.21
C ASP A 10 2.41 15.39 6.30
N GLN A 11 1.42 14.51 6.09
CA GLN A 11 0.31 14.75 5.17
C GLN A 11 -1.04 14.38 5.80
N PRO A 12 -2.14 15.04 5.39
CA PRO A 12 -3.48 14.68 5.86
C PRO A 12 -3.84 13.25 5.46
N GLU A 13 -4.66 12.61 6.29
CA GLU A 13 -5.15 11.27 6.01
C GLU A 13 -5.90 11.21 4.68
N ARG A 14 -5.71 10.11 3.95
CA ARG A 14 -6.36 9.88 2.65
C ARG A 14 -7.15 8.59 2.71
N VAL A 15 -8.43 8.67 2.40
CA VAL A 15 -9.33 7.51 2.34
C VAL A 15 -9.65 7.23 0.88
N VAL A 16 -9.44 5.98 0.47
CA VAL A 16 -9.69 5.54 -0.90
C VAL A 16 -10.55 4.29 -0.90
N GLN A 17 -11.42 4.17 -1.90
CA GLN A 17 -12.22 2.97 -2.11
C GLN A 17 -11.65 2.18 -3.29
N THR A 18 -11.59 0.86 -3.15
CA THR A 18 -11.05 -0.02 -4.16
C THR A 18 -11.76 -1.38 -4.20
N ALA A 19 -11.43 -2.18 -5.21
CA ALA A 19 -11.84 -3.57 -5.31
C ALA A 19 -10.82 -4.48 -4.61
N GLU A 20 -11.25 -5.70 -4.30
CA GLU A 20 -10.34 -6.74 -3.81
C GLU A 20 -9.27 -7.07 -4.85
N HIS A 21 -8.15 -7.64 -4.40
CA HIS A 21 -7.03 -8.08 -5.27
C HIS A 21 -6.33 -6.95 -6.06
N GLN A 22 -6.50 -5.69 -5.66
CA GLN A 22 -5.73 -4.57 -6.23
C GLN A 22 -4.42 -4.31 -5.48
N ASN A 23 -3.41 -3.84 -6.22
CA ASN A 23 -2.13 -3.45 -5.65
C ASN A 23 -2.22 -2.07 -4.99
N LEU A 24 -1.75 -1.98 -3.74
CA LEU A 24 -1.73 -0.73 -2.97
C LEU A 24 -0.95 0.39 -3.67
N LEU A 25 0.17 0.08 -4.33
CA LEU A 25 0.97 1.09 -5.03
C LEU A 25 0.19 1.72 -6.20
N ASP A 26 -0.54 0.92 -6.96
CA ASP A 26 -1.34 1.40 -8.07
C ASP A 26 -2.52 2.25 -7.59
N ILE A 27 -3.16 1.85 -6.49
CA ILE A 27 -4.22 2.64 -5.86
C ILE A 27 -3.68 3.99 -5.39
N CYS A 28 -2.51 4.02 -4.74
CA CYS A 28 -1.88 5.26 -4.31
C CYS A 28 -1.63 6.20 -5.50
N ARG A 29 -1.02 5.68 -6.57
CA ARG A 29 -0.74 6.46 -7.79
C ARG A 29 -2.01 7.03 -8.43
N LYS A 30 -3.07 6.22 -8.56
CA LYS A 30 -4.36 6.65 -9.13
C LYS A 30 -5.05 7.75 -8.32
N ASN A 31 -4.85 7.75 -7.00
CA ASN A 31 -5.45 8.73 -6.09
C ASN A 31 -4.50 9.92 -5.79
N GLY A 32 -3.40 10.06 -6.53
CA GLY A 32 -2.45 11.17 -6.36
C GLY A 32 -1.63 11.11 -5.08
N ILE A 33 -1.54 9.94 -4.44
CA ILE A 33 -0.67 9.69 -3.29
C ILE A 33 0.73 9.40 -3.83
N GLY A 34 1.62 10.38 -3.68
CA GLY A 34 3.01 10.27 -4.11
C GLY A 34 3.81 9.33 -3.20
N VAL A 35 4.11 8.12 -3.68
CA VAL A 35 4.94 7.15 -2.95
C VAL A 35 6.21 6.88 -3.75
N ASP A 36 7.36 7.04 -3.10
CA ASP A 36 8.66 6.72 -3.67
C ASP A 36 8.84 5.21 -3.81
N ALA A 37 8.51 4.70 -4.99
CA ALA A 37 8.59 3.28 -5.32
C ALA A 37 9.48 3.03 -6.56
N PRO A 38 10.80 3.25 -6.48
CA PRO A 38 11.71 2.98 -7.61
C PRO A 38 11.76 1.49 -7.98
N CYS A 39 11.42 0.59 -7.05
CA CYS A 39 11.32 -0.84 -7.30
C CYS A 39 9.95 -1.29 -7.84
N ASN A 40 9.04 -0.37 -8.18
CA ASN A 40 7.70 -0.66 -8.74
C ASN A 40 6.91 -1.72 -7.96
N GLY A 41 7.01 -1.72 -6.63
CA GLY A 41 6.28 -2.66 -5.77
C GLY A 41 6.87 -4.07 -5.72
N ASN A 42 8.13 -4.27 -6.15
CA ASN A 42 8.83 -5.55 -5.99
C ASN A 42 9.44 -5.75 -4.59
N GLY A 43 9.33 -4.76 -3.69
CA GLY A 43 9.83 -4.86 -2.32
C GLY A 43 11.36 -4.86 -2.17
N THR A 44 12.12 -4.73 -3.26
CA THR A 44 13.60 -4.80 -3.24
C THR A 44 14.26 -3.52 -2.73
N CYS A 45 13.55 -2.38 -2.74
CA CYS A 45 14.12 -1.08 -2.41
C CYS A 45 13.79 -0.57 -1.00
N GLY A 46 12.81 -1.16 -0.31
CA GLY A 46 12.44 -0.78 1.07
C GLY A 46 11.86 0.63 1.29
N LYS A 47 11.79 1.49 0.26
CA LYS A 47 11.39 2.90 0.42
C LYS A 47 9.90 3.12 0.67
N CYS A 48 9.05 2.26 0.13
CA CYS A 48 7.60 2.32 0.29
C CYS A 48 7.10 1.40 1.42
N LEU A 49 7.85 1.32 2.52
CA LEU A 49 7.51 0.46 3.65
C LEU A 49 6.22 0.98 4.32
N VAL A 50 5.28 0.07 4.57
CA VAL A 50 4.01 0.39 5.23
C VAL A 50 3.77 -0.54 6.41
N LYS A 51 3.06 -0.03 7.41
CA LYS A 51 2.58 -0.81 8.56
C LYS A 51 1.07 -0.94 8.46
N ILE A 52 0.57 -2.16 8.61
CA ILE A 52 -0.86 -2.42 8.72
C ILE A 52 -1.25 -2.11 10.16
N VAL A 53 -2.07 -1.07 10.34
CA VAL A 53 -2.60 -0.68 11.66
C VAL A 53 -3.85 -1.48 12.01
N ASP A 54 -4.65 -1.83 11.01
CA ASP A 54 -5.86 -2.63 11.14
C ASP A 54 -6.17 -3.37 9.83
N GLY A 55 -6.86 -4.51 9.92
CA GLY A 55 -7.20 -5.38 8.80
C GLY A 55 -6.08 -6.31 8.32
N TYR A 56 -6.27 -6.88 7.13
CA TYR A 56 -5.37 -7.87 6.54
C TYR A 56 -4.96 -7.45 5.13
N ALA A 57 -3.67 -7.61 4.80
CA ALA A 57 -3.16 -7.45 3.44
C ALA A 57 -2.26 -8.62 3.07
N ASN A 58 -2.40 -9.12 1.84
CA ASN A 58 -1.59 -10.20 1.33
C ASN A 58 -0.27 -9.66 0.75
N LYS A 59 0.88 -10.10 1.29
CA LYS A 59 2.20 -9.73 0.76
C LYS A 59 2.59 -10.71 -0.34
N ARG A 60 2.88 -10.18 -1.53
CA ARG A 60 3.38 -10.96 -2.69
C ARG A 60 4.82 -11.51 -2.54
N GLY A 61 5.43 -11.38 -1.35
CA GLY A 61 6.88 -11.45 -1.13
C GLY A 61 7.35 -12.45 -0.08
N SER A 62 6.53 -13.43 0.31
CA SER A 62 6.99 -14.56 1.11
C SER A 62 6.09 -15.78 0.85
N GLN A 63 6.43 -16.56 -0.17
CA GLN A 63 6.30 -18.02 -0.08
C GLN A 63 7.30 -18.46 0.99
N GLY A 64 6.89 -18.35 2.24
CA GLY A 64 7.70 -18.63 3.42
C GLY A 64 6.73 -18.80 4.58
N THR A 65 6.32 -20.05 4.77
CA THR A 65 5.76 -20.69 5.97
C THR A 65 5.14 -19.77 7.02
N ILE A 66 3.82 -19.91 7.17
CA ILE A 66 3.10 -19.63 8.43
C ILE A 66 3.74 -20.37 9.61
#